data_AF-A0A662DSM8-F1
#
_entry.id   AF-A0A662DSM8-F1
#
_cell.length_a   1.000
_cell.length_b   1.000
_cell.length_c   1.000
_cell.angle_alpha   90.00
_cell.angle_beta   90.00
_cell.angle_gamma   90.00
#
_symmetry.space_group_name_H-M   'P 1'
#
loop_
_entity.id
_entity.type
_entity.pdbx_description
1 polymer ?
#
loop_
_entity_poly.entity_id
_entity_poly.type
_entity_poly.pdbx_seq_one_letter_code
_entity_poly.pdbx_strand_id
1 'polypeptide(L)'
;MNEPIRNRYEFVLLFDVKNGNPNGDPDGGNLPRIDPETGHGITTDVCLKRKVRNFVELVKEDEAPYLIYIKEKAVLSERRKPAYEAVEDISAKSEKISKARAWMCRNFFDVRTFGAVMSTKENNCGQVRGPVQFAFSESIDPVVQLEASITRMAVETRKEADAQSGD
;
A
#
# COMPACT_ATOMS: atom_id res chain seq x y z
N MET A 1 8.79 13.33 20.86
CA MET A 1 9.45 12.51 19.82
C MET A 1 9.55 11.10 20.36
N ASN A 2 9.08 10.09 19.63
CA ASN A 2 9.18 8.71 20.07
C ASN A 2 10.64 8.25 19.96
N GLU A 3 11.15 7.57 20.98
CA GLU A 3 12.48 6.97 20.93
C GLU A 3 12.54 5.90 19.82
N PRO A 4 13.59 5.88 18.98
CA PRO A 4 13.81 4.79 18.04
C PRO A 4 13.93 3.44 18.77
N ILE A 5 13.49 2.37 18.11
CA ILE A 5 13.66 1.02 18.64
C ILE A 5 15.15 0.69 18.83
N ARG A 6 15.47 0.01 19.93
CA ARG A 6 16.84 -0.38 20.28
C ARG A 6 17.19 -1.82 19.87
N ASN A 7 16.18 -2.61 19.53
CA ASN A 7 16.31 -4.02 19.19
C ASN A 7 15.85 -4.28 17.75
N ARG A 8 16.40 -5.34 17.15
CA ARG A 8 15.88 -5.93 15.92
C ARG A 8 14.74 -6.88 16.27
N TYR A 9 13.70 -6.91 15.45
CA TYR A 9 12.55 -7.79 15.61
C TYR A 9 12.37 -8.61 14.34
N GLU A 10 12.04 -9.89 14.54
CA GLU A 10 11.57 -10.80 13.51
C GLU A 10 10.17 -11.27 13.96
N PHE A 11 9.26 -11.46 13.02
CA PHE A 11 7.91 -11.95 13.34
C PHE A 11 7.39 -12.81 12.20
N VAL A 12 6.56 -13.78 12.55
CA VAL A 12 5.79 -14.60 11.61
C VAL A 12 4.33 -14.23 11.79
N LEU A 13 3.67 -13.83 10.70
CA LEU A 13 2.24 -13.52 10.70
C LEU A 13 1.49 -14.64 9.98
N LEU A 14 0.64 -15.36 10.71
CA LEU A 14 -0.30 -16.30 10.11
C LEU A 14 -1.65 -15.62 9.96
N PHE A 15 -2.26 -15.79 8.79
CA PHE A 15 -3.62 -15.35 8.50
C PHE A 15 -4.29 -16.38 7.59
N ASP A 16 -5.61 -16.46 7.63
CA ASP A 16 -6.41 -17.33 6.78
C ASP A 16 -7.35 -16.52 5.89
N VAL A 17 -7.95 -17.22 4.93
CA VAL A 17 -9.01 -16.69 4.07
C VAL A 17 -10.04 -17.80 3.89
N LYS A 18 -11.32 -17.44 3.97
CA LYS A 18 -12.42 -18.37 3.76
C LYS A 18 -13.29 -17.86 2.62
N ASN A 19 -13.46 -18.68 1.58
CA ASN A 19 -14.28 -18.38 0.40
C ASN A 19 -13.99 -16.98 -0.19
N GLY A 20 -12.70 -16.65 -0.35
CA GLY A 20 -12.29 -15.32 -0.78
C GLY A 20 -10.95 -15.33 -1.51
N ASN A 21 -10.62 -14.18 -2.09
CA ASN A 21 -9.38 -13.94 -2.80
C ASN A 21 -8.49 -12.96 -2.00
N PRO A 22 -7.40 -13.43 -1.34
CA PRO A 22 -6.60 -12.58 -0.47
C PRO A 22 -5.72 -11.60 -1.25
N ASN A 23 -5.27 -11.97 -2.46
CA ASN A 23 -4.46 -11.17 -3.36
C ASN A 23 -4.66 -11.63 -4.81
N GLY A 24 -5.46 -10.89 -5.57
CA GLY A 24 -5.64 -11.15 -6.99
C GLY A 24 -4.40 -10.82 -7.83
N ASP A 25 -4.23 -11.58 -8.92
CA ASP A 25 -3.21 -11.39 -9.93
C ASP A 25 -3.77 -10.54 -11.09
N PRO A 26 -3.28 -9.31 -11.34
CA PRO A 26 -3.72 -8.50 -12.46
C PRO A 26 -3.41 -9.15 -13.82
N ASP A 27 -2.36 -9.98 -13.91
CA ASP A 27 -2.00 -10.69 -15.15
C ASP A 27 -2.78 -12.01 -15.29
N GLY A 28 -3.23 -12.57 -14.17
CA GLY A 28 -4.03 -13.80 -14.09
C GLY A 28 -5.55 -13.55 -14.02
N GLY A 29 -6.06 -12.46 -14.61
CA GLY A 29 -7.51 -12.20 -14.63
C GLY A 29 -8.13 -12.00 -13.24
N ASN A 30 -7.37 -11.50 -12.27
CA ASN A 30 -7.72 -11.34 -10.87
C ASN A 30 -7.94 -12.66 -10.11
N LEU A 31 -7.47 -13.79 -10.62
CA LEU A 31 -7.38 -15.04 -9.85
C LEU A 31 -6.38 -14.89 -8.68
N PRO A 32 -6.49 -15.66 -7.59
CA PRO A 32 -5.48 -15.65 -6.54
C PRO A 32 -4.07 -15.91 -7.12
N ARG A 33 -3.06 -15.16 -6.69
CA ARG A 33 -1.68 -15.42 -7.11
C ARG A 33 -1.22 -16.80 -6.63
N ILE A 34 -0.59 -17.56 -7.51
CA ILE A 34 -0.06 -18.90 -7.23
C ILE A 34 1.38 -18.99 -7.74
N ASP A 35 2.26 -19.61 -6.97
CA ASP A 35 3.58 -20.03 -7.43
C ASP A 35 3.44 -21.17 -8.46
N PRO A 36 3.86 -20.98 -9.72
CA PRO A 36 3.71 -21.99 -10.76
C PRO A 36 4.52 -23.26 -10.52
N GLU A 37 5.59 -23.23 -9.71
CA GLU A 37 6.43 -24.41 -9.45
C GLU A 37 5.87 -25.28 -8.33
N THR A 38 5.32 -24.66 -7.28
CA THR A 38 4.91 -25.35 -6.05
C THR A 38 3.41 -25.44 -5.85
N GLY A 39 2.62 -24.61 -6.55
CA GLY A 39 1.17 -24.52 -6.38
C GLY A 39 0.71 -23.76 -5.13
N HIS A 40 1.63 -23.16 -4.37
CA HIS A 40 1.28 -22.39 -3.16
C HIS A 40 0.68 -21.03 -3.52
N GLY A 41 -0.30 -20.61 -2.73
CA GLY A 41 -0.90 -19.29 -2.85
C GLY A 41 0.07 -18.22 -2.36
N ILE A 42 0.19 -17.13 -3.12
CA ILE A 42 1.08 -16.00 -2.79
C ILE A 42 0.25 -14.80 -2.36
N THR A 43 0.65 -14.16 -1.27
CA THR A 43 0.25 -12.78 -0.98
C THR A 43 1.49 -11.89 -0.97
N THR A 44 1.51 -10.91 -1.86
CA THR A 44 2.65 -10.01 -2.03
C THR A 44 2.86 -9.13 -0.80
N ASP A 45 4.11 -8.79 -0.54
CA ASP A 45 4.49 -7.88 0.54
C ASP A 45 3.78 -6.52 0.40
N VAL A 46 3.65 -6.00 -0.82
CA VAL A 46 2.95 -4.74 -1.12
C VAL A 46 1.45 -4.81 -0.82
N CYS A 47 0.79 -5.97 -0.98
CA CYS A 47 -0.61 -6.17 -0.61
C CYS A 47 -0.79 -6.06 0.91
N LEU A 48 0.05 -6.74 1.69
CA LEU A 48 0.01 -6.65 3.16
C LEU A 48 0.35 -5.23 3.65
N LYS A 49 1.39 -4.61 3.08
CA LYS A 49 1.75 -3.22 3.40
C LYS A 49 0.59 -2.26 3.08
N ARG A 50 -0.21 -2.50 2.03
CA ARG A 50 -1.42 -1.71 1.74
C ARG A 50 -2.48 -1.90 2.82
N LYS A 51 -2.75 -3.14 3.28
CA LYS A 51 -3.70 -3.40 4.38
C LYS A 51 -3.27 -2.70 5.67
N VAL A 52 -1.98 -2.72 6.02
CA VAL A 52 -1.45 -2.00 7.18
C VAL A 52 -1.64 -0.48 7.05
N ARG A 53 -1.36 0.10 5.86
CA ARG A 53 -1.61 1.53 5.62
C ARG A 53 -3.07 1.91 5.82
N ASN A 54 -3.99 1.14 5.22
CA ASN A 54 -5.42 1.39 5.32
C ASN A 54 -5.92 1.28 6.77
N PHE A 55 -5.41 0.29 7.51
CA PHE A 55 -5.74 0.15 8.94
C PHE A 55 -5.27 1.34 9.76
N VAL A 56 -4.02 1.79 9.55
CA VAL A 56 -3.48 2.96 10.27
C VAL A 56 -4.26 4.22 9.92
N GLU A 57 -4.57 4.43 8.64
CA GLU A 57 -5.40 5.56 8.19
C GLU A 57 -6.76 5.57 8.87
N LEU A 58 -7.43 4.42 8.94
CA LEU A 58 -8.75 4.28 9.57
C LEU A 58 -8.70 4.56 11.08
N VAL A 59 -7.70 4.04 11.78
CA VAL A 59 -7.60 4.11 13.26
C VAL A 59 -6.97 5.42 13.74
N LYS A 60 -6.22 6.11 12.87
CA LYS A 60 -5.55 7.38 13.18
C LYS A 60 -6.16 8.59 12.46
N GLU A 61 -7.29 8.38 11.80
CA GLU A 61 -8.14 9.42 11.21
C GLU A 61 -7.38 10.36 10.24
N ASP A 62 -6.36 9.84 9.55
CA ASP A 62 -5.46 10.60 8.68
C ASP A 62 -4.88 11.86 9.37
N GLU A 63 -4.47 11.73 10.64
CA GLU A 63 -3.84 12.81 11.42
C GLU A 63 -2.31 12.61 11.57
N ALA A 64 -1.57 13.73 11.66
CA ALA A 64 -0.14 13.69 12.00
C ALA A 64 0.05 13.20 13.45
N PRO A 65 1.03 12.32 13.76
CA PRO A 65 2.17 11.87 12.94
C PRO A 65 1.95 10.55 12.18
N TYR A 66 0.70 10.22 11.86
CA TYR A 66 0.27 8.94 11.27
C TYR A 66 -0.30 9.05 9.85
N LEU A 67 -0.07 10.17 9.18
CA LEU A 67 -0.47 10.37 7.79
C LEU A 67 0.05 9.25 6.88
N ILE A 68 -0.69 8.93 5.83
CA ILE A 68 -0.27 7.96 4.81
C ILE A 68 0.13 8.68 3.54
N TYR A 69 1.38 8.49 3.10
CA TYR A 69 1.92 9.16 1.91
C TYR A 69 1.41 8.51 0.62
N ILE A 70 1.47 7.17 0.54
CA ILE A 70 1.02 6.41 -0.63
C ILE A 70 -0.48 6.14 -0.54
N LYS A 71 -1.30 7.09 -0.98
CA LYS A 71 -2.77 7.01 -0.99
C LYS A 71 -3.32 6.94 -2.41
N GLU A 72 -4.46 6.28 -2.59
CA GLU A 72 -5.13 6.25 -3.88
C GLU A 72 -5.52 7.67 -4.31
N LYS A 73 -5.38 7.99 -5.60
CA LYS A 73 -5.71 9.30 -6.22
C LYS A 73 -4.96 10.53 -5.66
N ALA A 74 -3.98 10.34 -4.77
CA ALA A 74 -3.21 11.44 -4.21
C ALA A 74 -2.06 11.87 -5.12
N VAL A 75 -1.86 13.19 -5.25
CA VAL A 75 -0.72 13.77 -5.97
C VAL A 75 0.47 13.87 -5.01
N LEU A 76 1.52 13.07 -5.26
CA LEU A 76 2.65 12.96 -4.34
C LEU A 76 3.45 14.27 -4.19
N SER A 77 3.52 15.12 -5.23
CA SER A 77 4.20 16.43 -5.16
C SER A 77 3.51 17.39 -4.20
N GLU A 78 2.18 17.41 -4.17
CA GLU A 78 1.38 18.19 -3.24
C GLU A 78 1.58 17.71 -1.80
N ARG A 79 1.62 16.39 -1.56
CA ARG A 79 1.86 15.86 -0.22
C ARG A 79 3.27 16.16 0.32
N ARG A 80 4.25 16.40 -0.56
CA ARG A 80 5.61 16.84 -0.18
C ARG A 80 5.72 18.35 0.02
N LYS A 81 4.77 19.14 -0.50
CA LYS A 81 4.81 20.61 -0.46
C LYS A 81 4.97 21.15 0.97
N PRO A 82 4.18 20.72 1.98
CA PRO A 82 4.34 21.22 3.35
C PRO A 82 5.72 20.91 3.95
N ALA A 83 6.32 19.77 3.58
CA ALA A 83 7.66 19.40 4.02
C ALA A 83 8.74 20.34 3.45
N TYR A 84 8.53 20.84 2.24
CA TYR A 84 9.46 21.71 1.52
C TYR A 84 9.30 23.18 1.92
N GLU A 85 8.07 23.62 2.19
CA GLU A 85 7.74 24.92 2.79
C GLU A 85 8.33 25.05 4.20
N ALA A 86 8.24 24.01 5.02
CA ALA A 86 8.80 24.00 6.38
C ALA A 86 10.34 24.12 6.43
N VAL A 87 11.03 24.05 5.28
CA VAL A 87 12.49 24.19 5.16
C VAL A 87 12.88 25.23 4.11
N GLU A 88 11.98 26.16 3.79
CA GLU A 88 12.18 27.12 2.71
C GLU A 88 13.45 27.96 2.91
N ASP A 89 13.68 28.44 4.14
CA ASP A 89 14.78 29.32 4.56
C ASP A 89 16.18 28.69 4.47
N ILE A 90 16.27 27.41 4.13
CA ILE A 90 17.54 26.68 4.06
C ILE A 90 18.15 26.81 2.67
N SER A 91 19.26 27.52 2.58
CA SER A 91 19.99 27.78 1.34
C SER A 91 20.73 26.55 0.80
N ALA A 92 21.31 25.75 1.68
CA ALA A 92 22.07 24.55 1.29
C ALA A 92 21.12 23.44 0.82
N LYS A 93 21.20 23.09 -0.48
CA LYS A 93 20.32 22.09 -1.12
C LYS A 93 20.32 20.73 -0.42
N SER A 94 21.48 20.20 -0.04
CA SER A 94 21.56 18.88 0.61
C SER A 94 20.93 18.88 2.01
N GLU A 95 21.12 19.97 2.75
CA GLU A 95 20.55 20.17 4.08
C GLU A 95 19.03 20.32 4.00
N LYS A 96 18.54 21.11 3.03
CA LYS A 96 17.11 21.28 2.74
C LYS A 96 16.44 19.93 2.48
N ILE A 97 17.02 19.11 1.61
CA ILE A 97 16.52 17.75 1.32
C ILE A 97 16.54 16.88 2.60
N SER A 98 17.61 16.93 3.40
CA SER A 98 17.72 16.10 4.61
C SER A 98 16.67 16.47 5.66
N LYS A 99 16.42 17.78 5.87
CA LYS A 99 15.41 18.26 6.82
C LYS A 99 13.99 18.04 6.31
N ALA A 100 13.73 18.22 5.01
CA ALA A 100 12.44 17.86 4.40
C ALA A 100 12.16 16.36 4.54
N ARG A 101 13.17 15.51 4.30
CA ARG A 101 13.08 14.06 4.52
C ARG A 101 12.75 13.73 5.98
N ALA A 102 13.43 14.37 6.93
CA ALA A 102 13.14 14.18 8.34
C ALA A 102 11.72 14.63 8.71
N TRP A 103 11.23 15.71 8.11
CA TRP A 103 9.84 16.14 8.24
C TRP A 103 8.86 15.11 7.69
N MET A 104 9.12 14.53 6.52
CA MET A 104 8.32 13.45 5.96
C MET A 104 8.27 12.23 6.90
N CYS A 105 9.42 11.79 7.42
CA CYS A 105 9.47 10.68 8.39
C CYS A 105 8.72 10.99 9.70
N ARG A 106 8.67 12.25 10.14
CA ARG A 106 7.94 12.63 11.36
C ARG A 106 6.42 12.56 11.16
N ASN A 107 5.93 13.02 10.01
CA ASN A 107 4.49 13.18 9.80
C ASN A 107 3.83 11.97 9.13
N PHE A 108 4.56 11.23 8.29
CA PHE A 108 4.03 10.10 7.55
C PHE A 108 4.47 8.76 8.15
N PHE A 109 3.49 7.95 8.57
CA PHE A 109 3.73 6.64 9.16
C PHE A 109 4.37 5.67 8.17
N ASP A 110 3.85 5.60 6.95
CA ASP A 110 4.30 4.64 5.96
C ASP A 110 5.71 4.94 5.43
N VAL A 111 6.05 6.23 5.26
CA VAL A 111 7.42 6.66 4.94
C VAL A 111 8.38 6.27 6.06
N ARG A 112 8.00 6.49 7.32
CA ARG A 112 8.81 6.14 8.50
C ARG A 112 9.01 4.63 8.64
N THR A 113 7.99 3.84 8.31
CA THR A 113 7.93 2.40 8.60
C THR A 113 8.44 1.54 7.45
N PHE A 114 7.95 1.79 6.24
CA PHE A 114 8.27 1.00 5.03
C PHE A 114 9.31 1.69 4.14
N GLY A 115 9.52 3.00 4.31
CA GLY A 115 10.36 3.80 3.43
C GLY A 115 9.61 4.28 2.20
N ALA A 116 10.24 5.22 1.48
CA ALA A 116 9.72 5.77 0.23
C ALA A 116 10.85 6.39 -0.59
N VAL A 117 10.69 6.33 -1.92
CA VAL A 117 11.48 7.12 -2.86
C VAL A 117 10.75 8.43 -3.12
N MET A 118 11.36 9.54 -2.74
CA MET A 118 10.85 10.91 -2.88
C MET A 118 11.86 11.82 -3.60
N SER A 119 12.79 11.20 -4.32
CA SER A 119 13.82 11.85 -5.13
C SER A 119 13.21 12.27 -6.47
N THR A 120 12.68 13.48 -6.52
CA THR A 120 11.93 14.01 -7.67
C THR A 120 12.49 15.33 -8.15
N LYS A 121 12.00 15.82 -9.31
CA LYS A 121 12.36 17.16 -9.82
C LYS A 121 11.74 18.28 -8.96
N GLU A 122 10.50 18.08 -8.52
CA GLU A 122 9.74 19.02 -7.69
C GLU A 122 9.63 18.50 -6.24
N ASN A 123 9.79 19.41 -5.26
CA ASN A 123 9.69 19.14 -3.82
C ASN A 123 10.47 17.88 -3.41
N ASN A 124 11.77 17.86 -3.72
CA ASN A 124 12.61 16.68 -3.53
C ASN A 124 12.89 16.42 -2.05
N CYS A 125 12.48 15.26 -1.54
CA CYS A 125 12.73 14.83 -0.15
C CYS A 125 13.68 13.63 -0.08
N GLY A 126 14.41 13.32 -1.14
CA GLY A 126 15.38 12.24 -1.22
C GLY A 126 14.73 10.86 -1.08
N GLN A 127 15.43 9.93 -0.44
CA GLN A 127 14.94 8.57 -0.23
C GLN A 127 15.13 8.11 1.21
N VAL A 128 14.24 7.22 1.65
CA VAL A 128 14.25 6.61 2.98
C VAL A 128 14.07 5.11 2.81
N ARG A 129 14.90 4.33 3.49
CA ARG A 129 14.66 2.90 3.72
C ARG A 129 13.95 2.76 5.05
N GLY A 130 12.79 2.10 5.05
CA GLY A 130 12.07 1.82 6.29
C GLY A 130 12.66 0.62 7.03
N PRO A 131 12.54 0.57 8.37
CA PRO A 131 13.02 -0.57 9.15
C PRO A 131 12.20 -1.84 8.94
N VAL A 132 10.92 -1.72 8.53
CA VAL A 132 10.02 -2.88 8.39
C VAL A 132 9.99 -3.35 6.94
N GLN A 133 10.55 -4.53 6.71
CA GLN A 133 10.57 -5.20 5.41
C GLN A 133 9.77 -6.50 5.52
N PHE A 134 8.82 -6.69 4.62
CA PHE A 134 8.06 -7.93 4.49
C PHE A 134 8.60 -8.67 3.26
N ALA A 135 8.57 -9.99 3.30
CA ALA A 135 8.70 -10.85 2.12
C ALA A 135 7.30 -11.22 1.60
N PHE A 136 7.26 -11.96 0.48
CA PHE A 136 6.01 -12.59 0.04
C PHE A 136 5.57 -13.60 1.09
N SER A 137 4.27 -13.62 1.37
CA SER A 137 3.66 -14.66 2.21
C SER A 137 3.21 -15.80 1.32
N GLU A 138 3.44 -17.01 1.77
CA GLU A 138 3.06 -18.24 1.08
C GLU A 138 2.05 -19.01 1.93
N SER A 139 1.11 -19.69 1.28
CA SER A 139 0.24 -20.64 1.96
C SER A 139 1.05 -21.80 2.56
N ILE A 140 0.49 -22.47 3.56
CA ILE A 140 1.12 -23.67 4.16
C ILE A 140 1.03 -24.86 3.19
N ASP A 141 -0.09 -24.96 2.49
CA ASP A 141 -0.37 -26.01 1.51
C ASP A 141 -0.66 -25.42 0.12
N PRO A 142 -0.48 -26.18 -0.97
CA PRO A 142 -0.92 -25.76 -2.30
C PRO A 142 -2.41 -25.40 -2.33
N VAL A 143 -2.76 -24.37 -3.10
CA VAL A 143 -4.14 -23.88 -3.18
C VAL A 143 -4.76 -24.19 -4.54
N VAL A 144 -6.03 -24.57 -4.52
CA VAL A 144 -6.83 -24.80 -5.73
C VAL A 144 -7.88 -23.70 -5.82
N GLN A 145 -7.95 -23.08 -6.99
CA GLN A 145 -8.89 -22.00 -7.26
C GLN A 145 -10.26 -22.58 -7.61
N LEU A 146 -11.31 -21.91 -7.15
CA LEU A 146 -12.70 -22.20 -7.51
C LEU A 146 -13.23 -21.05 -8.36
N GLU A 147 -13.62 -21.33 -9.60
CA GLU A 147 -14.38 -20.39 -10.41
C GLU A 147 -15.88 -20.48 -10.04
N ALA A 148 -16.35 -19.49 -9.29
CA ALA A 148 -17.75 -19.38 -8.90
C ALA A 148 -18.47 -18.40 -9.84
N SER A 149 -19.09 -18.91 -10.90
CA SER A 149 -19.93 -18.11 -11.80
C SER A 149 -21.13 -17.50 -11.08
N ILE A 150 -21.35 -16.20 -11.28
CA ILE A 150 -22.48 -15.44 -10.75
C ILE A 150 -23.24 -14.77 -11.88
N THR A 151 -24.54 -14.57 -11.69
CA THR A 151 -25.42 -13.87 -12.65
C THR A 151 -25.85 -12.53 -12.09
N ARG A 152 -25.63 -11.43 -12.83
CA ARG A 152 -26.12 -10.10 -12.49
C ARG A 152 -27.47 -9.87 -13.16
N MET A 153 -28.52 -9.60 -12.37
CA MET A 153 -29.86 -9.30 -12.90
C MET A 153 -29.97 -7.90 -13.51
N ALA A 154 -29.14 -6.95 -13.04
CA ALA A 154 -29.09 -5.60 -13.57
C ALA A 154 -28.33 -5.54 -14.91
N VAL A 155 -28.88 -4.80 -15.85
CA VAL A 155 -28.25 -4.45 -17.14
C VAL A 155 -27.51 -3.12 -17.03
N GLU A 156 -26.43 -2.98 -17.80
CA GLU A 156 -25.58 -1.79 -17.71
C GLU A 156 -26.13 -0.64 -18.56
N THR A 157 -26.77 -0.98 -19.69
CA THR A 157 -27.25 0.01 -20.65
C THR A 157 -28.75 -0.09 -20.88
N ARG A 158 -29.38 1.02 -21.26
CA ARG A 158 -30.81 1.03 -21.64
C ARG A 158 -31.10 0.10 -22.82
N LYS A 159 -30.17 -0.01 -23.77
CA LYS A 159 -30.29 -0.93 -24.90
C LYS A 159 -30.35 -2.39 -24.46
N GLU A 160 -29.60 -2.78 -23.44
CA GLU A 160 -29.66 -4.12 -22.84
C GLU A 160 -30.97 -4.34 -22.07
N ALA A 161 -31.51 -3.29 -21.43
CA ALA A 161 -32.81 -3.35 -20.77
C ALA A 161 -33.95 -3.58 -21.76
N ASP A 162 -33.94 -2.83 -22.86
CA ASP A 162 -34.98 -2.91 -23.90
C ASP A 162 -34.91 -4.24 -24.69
N ALA A 163 -33.71 -4.86 -24.76
CA ALA A 163 -33.49 -6.17 -25.38
C ALA A 163 -33.77 -7.35 -24.43
N GLN A 164 -33.89 -7.10 -23.12
CA GLN A 164 -34.34 -8.10 -22.17
C GLN A 164 -35.86 -8.25 -22.26
N SER A 165 -36.32 -9.29 -22.94
CA SER A 165 -37.67 -9.82 -22.74
C SER A 165 -37.69 -10.60 -21.42
N GLY A 166 -38.12 -9.98 -20.34
CA GLY A 166 -38.40 -10.68 -19.08
C GLY A 166 -39.78 -11.35 -19.09
N ASP A 167 -39.95 -12.35 -18.23
CA ASP A 167 -41.22 -12.51 -17.49
C ASP A 167 -41.32 -11.39 -16.42
#